data_AF-A0A4U5PLD4-F1
#
_entry.id   AF-A0A4U5PLD4-F1
#
_cell.length_a   1.000
_cell.length_b   1.000
_cell.length_c   1.000
_cell.angle_alpha   90.00
_cell.angle_beta   90.00
_cell.angle_gamma   90.00
#
_symmetry.space_group_name_H-M   'P 1'
#
loop_
_entity.id
_entity.type
_entity.pdbx_description
1 polymer ?
#
loop_
_entity_poly.entity_id
_entity_poly.type
_entity_poly.pdbx_seq_one_letter_code
_entity_poly.pdbx_strand_id
1 'polypeptide(L)'
;MAALTMKGEEQNTTTDHGTSSKKRKLTMISGSSYIPMEKHGTLQGDDAHFICAEKETVGVADGVGGWSKHGIDAGEYARQLMRNAEYAVVNGEPESKVDPRKVLDAAYSKTKVKGSSTACILTLDQDEGLTTVNMGDSGFLVIRKGGDVTTIPVEAGDVIVAGTDGLFDNLYPRQIEELVRPMIEGGSDPQDVAWAVAGQAYCTSMDREAFTPFTEGSLEAGKSSVGGKEDDITVIVSCIVDDRL
;
A
#
# COMPACT_ATOMS: atom_id res chain seq x y z
N MET A 1 55.36 -15.98 -64.73
CA MET A 1 55.54 -15.53 -63.33
C MET A 1 54.23 -15.84 -62.61
N ALA A 2 53.97 -17.09 -62.22
CA ALA A 2 54.50 -17.80 -61.04
C ALA A 2 54.02 -17.19 -59.71
N ALA A 3 53.05 -17.85 -59.06
CA ALA A 3 52.92 -18.13 -57.61
C ALA A 3 51.42 -18.45 -57.33
N LEU A 4 51.00 -19.69 -57.06
CA LEU A 4 51.26 -20.57 -55.90
C LEU A 4 50.42 -20.17 -54.66
N THR A 5 49.35 -20.96 -54.45
CA THR A 5 48.92 -21.62 -53.20
C THR A 5 48.65 -20.81 -51.93
N MET A 6 47.52 -21.09 -51.26
CA MET A 6 47.45 -21.68 -49.90
C MET A 6 45.99 -21.78 -49.40
N LYS A 7 45.63 -22.99 -48.92
CA LYS A 7 44.46 -23.29 -48.09
C LYS A 7 44.67 -22.70 -46.69
N GLY A 8 43.57 -22.33 -46.04
CA GLY A 8 43.50 -22.16 -44.58
C GLY A 8 42.14 -22.63 -44.07
N GLU A 9 42.15 -23.74 -43.33
CA GLU A 9 41.12 -24.12 -42.36
C GLU A 9 41.31 -23.30 -41.07
N GLU A 10 40.43 -23.53 -40.09
CA GLU A 10 40.40 -23.05 -38.70
C GLU A 10 39.55 -21.79 -38.45
N GLN A 11 38.77 -21.69 -37.38
CA GLN A 11 38.38 -22.62 -36.32
C GLN A 11 37.12 -22.01 -35.69
N ASN A 12 36.35 -22.88 -35.05
CA ASN A 12 35.21 -22.58 -34.20
C ASN A 12 35.61 -21.60 -33.08
N THR A 13 34.95 -20.45 -32.96
CA THR A 13 34.93 -19.67 -31.72
C THR A 13 33.50 -19.57 -31.21
N THR A 14 33.17 -20.51 -30.35
CA THR A 14 32.17 -20.36 -29.30
C THR A 14 32.46 -19.09 -28.50
N THR A 15 31.46 -18.23 -28.34
CA THR A 15 31.18 -17.55 -27.07
C THR A 15 29.67 -17.38 -26.93
N ASP A 16 29.02 -18.45 -26.48
CA ASP A 16 27.78 -18.33 -25.71
C ASP A 16 28.15 -17.66 -24.37
N HIS A 17 27.82 -16.39 -24.26
CA HIS A 17 27.76 -15.67 -22.99
C HIS A 17 26.32 -15.20 -22.78
N GLY A 18 25.40 -16.17 -22.66
CA GLY A 18 24.20 -15.99 -21.88
C GLY A 18 24.54 -15.81 -20.40
N THR A 19 25.02 -14.63 -20.00
CA THR A 19 24.95 -14.20 -18.60
C THR A 19 23.47 -13.99 -18.27
N SER A 20 22.83 -15.05 -17.76
CA SER A 20 21.59 -14.92 -17.00
C SER A 20 21.91 -14.04 -15.79
N SER A 21 21.60 -12.74 -15.88
CA SER A 21 21.58 -11.89 -14.70
C SER A 21 20.47 -12.43 -13.80
N LYS A 22 20.84 -12.99 -12.64
CA LYS A 22 19.85 -13.30 -11.61
C LYS A 22 19.11 -12.00 -11.31
N LYS A 23 17.81 -11.96 -11.59
CA LYS A 23 16.92 -10.85 -11.24
C LYS A 23 17.08 -10.62 -9.74
N ARG A 24 17.35 -9.37 -9.33
CA ARG A 24 17.47 -9.05 -7.90
C ARG A 24 16.11 -9.31 -7.26
N LYS A 25 16.11 -10.04 -6.15
CA LYS A 25 14.92 -10.28 -5.35
C LYS A 25 14.68 -9.05 -4.48
N LEU A 26 13.48 -8.51 -4.54
CA LEU A 26 13.07 -7.39 -3.70
C LEU A 26 12.34 -7.94 -2.47
N THR A 27 12.40 -7.20 -1.38
CA THR A 27 11.66 -7.52 -0.15
C THR A 27 10.86 -6.30 0.30
N MET A 28 9.65 -6.52 0.82
CA MET A 28 8.81 -5.46 1.39
C MET A 28 8.79 -5.53 2.92
N ILE A 29 9.34 -4.50 3.57
CA ILE A 29 9.33 -4.35 5.04
C ILE A 29 8.27 -3.34 5.42
N SER A 30 7.28 -3.74 6.21
CA SER A 30 6.10 -2.92 6.50
C SER A 30 5.90 -2.68 8.00
N GLY A 31 5.35 -1.52 8.34
CA GLY A 31 4.83 -1.16 9.66
C GLY A 31 3.55 -0.36 9.53
N SER A 32 2.73 -0.31 10.59
CA SER A 32 1.41 0.32 10.53
C SER A 32 1.03 1.08 11.79
N SER A 33 0.23 2.13 11.64
CA SER A 33 -0.36 2.85 12.76
C SER A 33 -1.86 2.99 12.54
N TYR A 34 -2.63 2.84 13.61
CA TYR A 34 -4.06 3.02 13.63
C TYR A 34 -4.46 3.94 14.79
N ILE A 35 -5.15 5.03 14.47
CA ILE A 35 -5.72 5.97 15.43
C ILE A 35 -7.24 5.94 15.25
N PRO A 36 -7.98 5.24 16.14
CA PRO A 36 -9.43 5.23 16.10
C PRO A 36 -10.00 6.55 16.58
N MET A 37 -11.06 7.03 15.94
CA MET A 37 -11.91 8.09 16.47
C MET A 37 -12.96 7.52 17.39
N GLU A 38 -13.22 8.23 18.49
CA GLU A 38 -14.24 7.83 19.43
C GLU A 38 -15.63 7.91 18.78
N LYS A 39 -16.24 6.76 18.55
CA LYS A 39 -17.61 6.63 18.04
C LYS A 39 -18.45 5.90 19.08
N HIS A 40 -19.53 6.55 19.52
CA HIS A 40 -20.51 5.99 20.47
C HIS A 40 -19.92 5.46 21.80
N GLY A 41 -18.86 6.10 22.32
CA GLY A 41 -18.19 5.68 23.57
C GLY A 41 -17.30 4.45 23.41
N THR A 42 -16.96 4.07 22.18
CA THR A 42 -16.01 3.01 21.86
C THR A 42 -14.83 3.58 21.07
N LEU A 43 -13.63 3.09 21.37
CA LEU A 43 -12.39 3.43 20.66
C LEU A 43 -12.00 2.34 19.65
N GLN A 44 -12.98 1.55 19.16
CA GLN A 44 -12.67 0.48 18.22
C GLN A 44 -12.50 1.02 16.78
N GLY A 45 -13.20 2.12 16.47
CA GLY A 45 -13.30 2.74 15.15
C GLY A 45 -13.83 1.79 14.06
N ASP A 46 -13.93 2.32 12.85
CA ASP A 46 -14.51 1.65 11.69
C ASP A 46 -13.46 1.10 10.70
N ASP A 47 -12.19 1.43 10.92
CA ASP A 47 -11.07 0.98 10.09
C ASP A 47 -10.55 -0.41 10.47
N ALA A 48 -9.87 -1.05 9.51
CA ALA A 48 -9.10 -2.27 9.72
C ALA A 48 -7.92 -2.37 8.75
N HIS A 49 -6.88 -3.11 9.15
CA HIS A 49 -5.75 -3.43 8.29
C HIS A 49 -5.15 -4.81 8.59
N PHE A 50 -4.29 -5.29 7.70
CA PHE A 50 -3.42 -6.45 7.93
C PHE A 50 -2.04 -6.26 7.26
N ILE A 51 -1.03 -6.94 7.80
CA ILE A 51 0.31 -7.07 7.21
C ILE A 51 0.68 -8.56 7.21
N CYS A 52 0.85 -9.15 6.04
CA CYS A 52 1.39 -10.49 5.85
C CYS A 52 2.81 -10.40 5.29
N ALA A 53 3.80 -10.34 6.18
CA ALA A 53 5.21 -10.20 5.78
C ALA A 53 5.74 -11.39 4.95
N GLU A 54 5.30 -12.61 5.25
CA GLU A 54 5.72 -13.83 4.51
C GLU A 54 5.34 -13.79 3.02
N LYS A 55 4.19 -13.21 2.72
CA LYS A 55 3.64 -13.08 1.37
C LYS A 55 3.73 -11.65 0.83
N GLU A 56 4.44 -10.78 1.52
CA GLU A 56 4.67 -9.38 1.13
C GLU A 56 3.38 -8.68 0.71
N THR A 57 2.32 -8.87 1.49
CA THR A 57 0.98 -8.40 1.18
C THR A 57 0.40 -7.62 2.35
N VAL A 58 -0.15 -6.45 2.07
CA VAL A 58 -0.78 -5.56 3.05
C VAL A 58 -2.15 -5.17 2.57
N GLY A 59 -3.04 -4.80 3.49
CA GLY A 59 -4.34 -4.26 3.12
C GLY A 59 -4.94 -3.36 4.19
N VAL A 60 -5.75 -2.42 3.73
CA VAL A 60 -6.52 -1.47 4.55
C VAL A 60 -7.98 -1.46 4.09
N ALA A 61 -8.89 -1.20 5.02
CA ALA A 61 -10.30 -1.01 4.77
C ALA A 61 -10.89 -0.02 5.76
N ASP A 62 -11.80 0.81 5.28
CA ASP A 62 -12.62 1.73 6.07
C ASP A 62 -14.09 1.29 6.00
N GLY A 63 -14.67 0.99 7.16
CA GLY A 63 -16.07 0.65 7.33
C GLY A 63 -16.98 1.85 7.05
N VAL A 64 -17.93 1.69 6.12
CA VAL A 64 -18.85 2.78 5.73
C VAL A 64 -19.76 3.19 6.90
N GLY A 65 -19.44 4.31 7.57
CA GLY A 65 -20.13 4.77 8.78
C GLY A 65 -21.65 5.00 8.66
N GLY A 66 -22.19 5.06 7.43
CA GLY A 66 -23.64 5.16 7.18
C GLY A 66 -24.46 4.02 7.77
N TRP A 67 -23.86 2.85 8.02
CA TRP A 67 -24.51 1.69 8.63
C TRP A 67 -24.93 1.89 10.09
N SER A 68 -24.31 2.83 10.80
CA SER A 68 -24.68 3.21 12.18
C SER A 68 -26.16 3.59 12.33
N LYS A 69 -26.77 4.17 11.29
CA LYS A 69 -28.22 4.53 11.23
C LYS A 69 -29.14 3.30 11.32
N HIS A 70 -28.60 2.11 11.09
CA HIS A 70 -29.30 0.84 11.19
C HIS A 70 -28.82 -0.01 12.38
N GLY A 71 -28.02 0.57 13.29
CA GLY A 71 -27.43 -0.15 14.43
C GLY A 71 -26.44 -1.23 14.01
N ILE A 72 -25.81 -1.08 12.85
CA ILE A 72 -24.80 -1.99 12.31
C ILE A 72 -23.43 -1.35 12.49
N ASP A 73 -22.51 -2.09 13.11
CA ASP A 73 -21.09 -1.72 13.27
C ASP A 73 -20.37 -1.86 11.92
N ALA A 74 -19.91 -0.74 11.37
CA ALA A 74 -19.22 -0.73 10.08
C ALA A 74 -17.80 -1.28 10.20
N GLY A 75 -17.11 -0.97 11.30
CA GLY A 75 -15.82 -1.57 11.64
C GLY A 75 -15.86 -3.08 11.75
N GLU A 76 -16.96 -3.69 12.20
CA GLU A 76 -17.05 -5.15 12.25
C GLU A 76 -16.98 -5.78 10.86
N TYR A 77 -17.57 -5.12 9.86
CA TYR A 77 -17.44 -5.52 8.47
C TYR A 77 -16.00 -5.37 7.97
N ALA A 78 -15.37 -4.21 8.19
CA ALA A 78 -13.99 -3.96 7.76
C ALA A 78 -13.00 -4.95 8.39
N ARG A 79 -13.10 -5.18 9.71
CA ARG A 79 -12.28 -6.15 10.46
C ARG A 79 -12.46 -7.57 9.94
N GLN A 80 -13.70 -8.00 9.70
CA GLN A 80 -13.95 -9.33 9.16
C GLN A 80 -13.44 -9.46 7.72
N LEU A 81 -13.57 -8.43 6.89
CA LEU A 81 -13.04 -8.42 5.53
C LEU A 81 -11.51 -8.54 5.53
N MET A 82 -10.79 -7.72 6.30
CA MET A 82 -9.33 -7.75 6.37
C MET A 82 -8.80 -9.07 6.97
N ARG A 83 -9.45 -9.62 8.00
CA ARG A 83 -9.10 -10.94 8.54
C ARG A 83 -9.29 -12.05 7.51
N ASN A 84 -10.36 -12.00 6.73
CA ASN A 84 -10.61 -12.99 5.68
C ASN A 84 -9.63 -12.82 4.50
N ALA A 85 -9.21 -11.60 4.19
CA ALA A 85 -8.18 -11.32 3.19
C ALA A 85 -6.82 -11.87 3.62
N GLU A 86 -6.38 -11.57 4.85
CA GLU A 86 -5.17 -12.15 5.43
C GLU A 86 -5.22 -13.69 5.42
N TYR A 87 -6.35 -14.27 5.83
CA TYR A 87 -6.55 -15.72 5.78
C TYR A 87 -6.40 -16.28 4.36
N ALA A 88 -6.97 -15.61 3.35
CA ALA A 88 -6.86 -16.03 1.95
C ALA A 88 -5.42 -15.92 1.42
N VAL A 89 -4.65 -14.93 1.86
CA VAL A 89 -3.23 -14.77 1.53
C VAL A 89 -2.41 -15.91 2.16
N VAL A 90 -2.56 -16.13 3.47
CA VAL A 90 -1.79 -17.14 4.22
C VAL A 90 -2.10 -18.57 3.76
N ASN A 91 -3.36 -18.85 3.42
CA ASN A 91 -3.81 -20.20 3.03
C ASN A 91 -3.94 -20.37 1.51
N GLY A 92 -3.36 -19.45 0.72
CA GLY A 92 -3.23 -19.61 -0.72
C GLY A 92 -2.31 -20.78 -1.10
N GLU A 93 -2.22 -21.11 -2.38
CA GLU A 93 -1.30 -22.17 -2.83
C GLU A 93 0.15 -21.72 -2.54
N PRO A 94 1.00 -22.53 -1.87
CA PRO A 94 2.29 -22.09 -1.34
C PRO A 94 3.22 -21.41 -2.35
N GLU A 95 3.24 -21.91 -3.59
CA GLU A 95 4.09 -21.44 -4.69
C GLU A 95 3.35 -20.51 -5.67
N SER A 96 2.07 -20.19 -5.39
CA SER A 96 1.31 -19.28 -6.23
C SER A 96 1.60 -17.83 -5.87
N LYS A 97 1.72 -17.02 -6.91
CA LYS A 97 1.67 -15.56 -6.79
C LYS A 97 0.34 -15.15 -6.14
N VAL A 98 0.42 -14.26 -5.16
CA VAL A 98 -0.77 -13.65 -4.56
C VAL A 98 -1.39 -12.68 -5.58
N ASP A 99 -2.67 -12.89 -5.88
CA ASP A 99 -3.48 -12.03 -6.72
C ASP A 99 -4.43 -11.24 -5.80
N PRO A 100 -4.19 -9.94 -5.56
CA PRO A 100 -4.99 -9.11 -4.66
C PRO A 100 -6.48 -9.11 -5.00
N ARG A 101 -6.83 -9.20 -6.29
CA ARG A 101 -8.24 -9.25 -6.71
C ARG A 101 -8.90 -10.55 -6.27
N LYS A 102 -8.24 -11.69 -6.46
CA LYS A 102 -8.74 -12.98 -5.96
C LYS A 102 -8.81 -13.03 -4.44
N VAL A 103 -7.84 -12.42 -3.75
CA VAL A 103 -7.86 -12.27 -2.29
C VAL A 103 -9.09 -11.48 -1.86
N LEU A 104 -9.37 -10.33 -2.47
CA LEU A 104 -10.53 -9.50 -2.15
C LEU A 104 -11.85 -10.24 -2.46
N ASP A 105 -11.96 -10.90 -3.61
CA ASP A 105 -13.15 -11.68 -3.98
C ASP A 105 -13.41 -12.82 -2.97
N ALA A 106 -12.35 -13.53 -2.57
CA ALA A 106 -12.44 -14.58 -1.56
C ALA A 106 -12.85 -14.01 -0.19
N ALA A 107 -12.22 -12.91 0.25
CA ALA A 107 -12.52 -12.24 1.50
C ALA A 107 -13.98 -11.78 1.56
N TYR A 108 -14.43 -11.06 0.52
CA TYR A 108 -15.81 -10.60 0.35
C TYR A 108 -16.80 -11.76 0.43
N SER A 109 -16.54 -12.87 -0.28
CA SER A 109 -17.42 -14.04 -0.27
C SER A 109 -17.56 -14.68 1.13
N LYS A 110 -16.53 -14.55 1.98
CA LYS A 110 -16.48 -15.11 3.34
C LYS A 110 -16.98 -14.15 4.41
N THR A 111 -17.05 -12.85 4.14
CA THR A 111 -17.62 -11.86 5.06
C THR A 111 -19.14 -12.02 5.11
N LYS A 112 -19.68 -12.29 6.30
CA LYS A 112 -21.10 -12.56 6.57
C LYS A 112 -21.76 -11.53 7.47
N VAL A 113 -20.98 -10.75 8.21
CA VAL A 113 -21.51 -9.63 8.99
C VAL A 113 -22.13 -8.60 8.05
N LYS A 114 -23.18 -7.93 8.51
CA LYS A 114 -23.81 -6.86 7.73
C LYS A 114 -22.90 -5.64 7.76
N GLY A 115 -22.88 -4.90 6.67
CA GLY A 115 -22.07 -3.71 6.53
C GLY A 115 -21.53 -3.58 5.11
N SER A 116 -20.62 -2.64 4.95
CA SER A 116 -19.77 -2.48 3.79
C SER A 116 -18.52 -1.74 4.22
N SER A 117 -17.46 -1.85 3.45
CA SER A 117 -16.24 -1.09 3.62
C SER A 117 -15.63 -0.79 2.27
N THR A 118 -14.68 0.14 2.25
CA THR A 118 -13.66 0.18 1.20
C THR A 118 -12.74 -1.04 1.33
N ALA A 119 -11.83 -1.22 0.36
CA ALA A 119 -10.69 -2.12 0.49
C ALA A 119 -9.57 -1.73 -0.47
N CYS A 120 -8.35 -1.60 0.05
CA CYS A 120 -7.13 -1.50 -0.75
C CYS A 120 -6.17 -2.61 -0.31
N ILE A 121 -5.74 -3.47 -1.24
CA ILE A 121 -4.79 -4.56 -0.97
C ILE A 121 -3.64 -4.46 -1.97
N LEU A 122 -2.41 -4.58 -1.46
CA LEU A 122 -1.18 -4.47 -2.23
C LEU A 122 -0.28 -5.67 -1.95
N THR A 123 0.34 -6.20 -3.00
CA THR A 123 1.28 -7.32 -2.95
C THR A 123 2.53 -6.95 -3.74
N LEU A 124 3.71 -7.13 -3.13
CA LEU A 124 4.96 -7.14 -3.88
C LEU A 124 5.09 -8.48 -4.61
N ASP A 125 5.12 -8.41 -5.94
CA ASP A 125 5.39 -9.54 -6.81
C ASP A 125 6.78 -9.43 -7.42
N GLN A 126 7.53 -10.54 -7.41
CA GLN A 126 8.91 -10.58 -7.88
C GLN A 126 9.01 -10.40 -9.42
N ASP A 127 7.93 -10.65 -10.15
CA ASP A 127 7.90 -10.54 -11.60
C ASP A 127 7.29 -9.25 -12.13
N GLU A 128 6.19 -8.80 -11.55
CA GLU A 128 5.39 -7.67 -11.99
C GLU A 128 5.55 -6.40 -11.11
N GLY A 129 6.32 -6.46 -10.03
CA GLY A 129 6.46 -5.35 -9.09
C GLY A 129 5.25 -5.24 -8.18
N LEU A 130 4.68 -4.04 -8.01
CA LEU A 130 3.56 -3.85 -7.08
C LEU A 130 2.22 -4.17 -7.76
N THR A 131 1.56 -5.25 -7.34
CA THR A 131 0.21 -5.62 -7.79
C THR A 131 -0.81 -5.16 -6.75
N THR A 132 -1.93 -4.56 -7.18
CA THR A 132 -2.91 -3.99 -6.24
C THR A 132 -4.35 -4.22 -6.68
N VAL A 133 -5.27 -4.12 -5.72
CA VAL A 133 -6.71 -3.89 -5.95
C VAL A 133 -7.16 -2.78 -5.01
N ASN A 134 -7.96 -1.85 -5.53
CA ASN A 134 -8.59 -0.80 -4.72
C ASN A 134 -10.08 -0.70 -5.06
N MET A 135 -10.90 -0.61 -4.02
CA MET A 135 -12.35 -0.45 -4.11
C MET A 135 -12.80 0.55 -3.06
N GLY A 136 -13.16 1.76 -3.49
CA GLY A 136 -13.50 2.88 -2.60
C GLY A 136 -12.46 4.00 -2.70
N ASP A 137 -12.37 4.79 -1.62
CA ASP A 137 -11.55 6.00 -1.46
C ASP A 137 -10.36 5.83 -0.49
N SER A 138 -10.16 4.63 0.07
CA SER A 138 -8.83 4.23 0.53
C SER A 138 -7.85 4.20 -0.64
N GLY A 139 -6.55 4.12 -0.36
CA GLY A 139 -5.57 4.16 -1.43
C GLY A 139 -4.13 4.01 -0.97
N PHE A 140 -3.23 4.38 -1.87
CA PHE A 140 -1.80 4.32 -1.62
C PHE A 140 -1.01 5.32 -2.49
N LEU A 141 0.19 5.63 -2.03
CA LEU A 141 1.20 6.43 -2.73
C LEU A 141 2.47 5.60 -2.87
N VAL A 142 3.18 5.78 -3.99
CA VAL A 142 4.55 5.28 -4.15
C VAL A 142 5.48 6.48 -4.26
N ILE A 143 6.39 6.58 -3.29
CA ILE A 143 7.38 7.64 -3.18
C ILE A 143 8.71 7.09 -3.72
N ARG A 144 9.08 7.55 -4.91
CA ARG A 144 10.37 7.26 -5.55
C ARG A 144 11.29 8.48 -5.51
N LYS A 145 12.60 8.24 -5.57
CA LYS A 145 13.57 9.29 -5.81
C LYS A 145 13.61 9.66 -7.30
N GLY A 146 13.02 10.80 -7.67
CA GLY A 146 13.29 11.48 -8.94
C GLY A 146 12.60 10.94 -10.21
N GLY A 147 11.31 10.54 -10.16
CA GLY A 147 10.58 10.14 -11.36
C GLY A 147 9.06 10.33 -11.29
N ASP A 148 8.42 10.39 -12.47
CA ASP A 148 6.96 10.46 -12.67
C ASP A 148 6.32 9.05 -12.73
N VAL A 149 5.04 8.96 -12.32
CA VAL A 149 4.25 7.74 -12.07
C VAL A 149 3.85 6.99 -13.36
N THR A 150 3.96 5.66 -13.36
CA THR A 150 3.27 4.72 -14.28
C THR A 150 2.89 3.45 -13.51
N THR A 151 1.99 2.60 -14.01
CA THR A 151 1.58 1.30 -13.41
C THR A 151 2.78 0.58 -12.81
N ILE A 152 2.88 0.46 -11.48
CA ILE A 152 4.13 0.82 -10.77
C ILE A 152 5.13 -0.33 -10.69
N PRO A 153 6.10 -0.46 -11.64
CA PRO A 153 7.31 -1.23 -11.34
C PRO A 153 7.92 -0.59 -10.11
N VAL A 154 8.28 -1.39 -9.10
CA VAL A 154 8.96 -0.92 -7.90
C VAL A 154 10.43 -1.28 -7.94
N GLU A 155 11.26 -0.48 -7.30
CA GLU A 155 12.70 -0.68 -7.15
C GLU A 155 13.11 -0.55 -5.69
N ALA A 156 14.27 -1.13 -5.35
CA ALA A 156 14.84 -0.97 -4.04
C ALA A 156 15.05 0.52 -3.71
N GLY A 157 14.54 0.95 -2.56
CA GLY A 157 14.50 2.33 -2.11
C GLY A 157 13.14 3.02 -2.28
N ASP A 158 12.19 2.41 -2.98
CA ASP A 158 10.82 2.92 -3.01
C ASP A 158 10.15 2.78 -1.63
N VAL A 159 9.29 3.75 -1.31
CA VAL A 159 8.43 3.72 -0.13
C VAL A 159 6.98 3.76 -0.56
N ILE A 160 6.19 2.82 -0.08
CA ILE A 160 4.76 2.73 -0.31
C ILE A 160 4.06 3.21 0.96
N VAL A 161 3.11 4.14 0.82
CA VAL A 161 2.24 4.59 1.93
C VAL A 161 0.81 4.24 1.55
N ALA A 162 0.23 3.23 2.20
CA ALA A 162 -1.18 2.88 2.04
C ALA A 162 -1.99 3.40 3.23
N GLY A 163 -3.26 3.75 3.02
CA GLY A 163 -4.10 4.25 4.09
C GLY A 163 -5.57 4.38 3.72
N THR A 164 -6.37 4.70 4.73
CA THR A 164 -7.80 5.02 4.61
C THR A 164 -7.99 6.50 4.31
N ASP A 165 -9.25 6.91 4.10
CA ASP A 165 -9.55 8.30 3.77
C ASP A 165 -9.16 9.26 4.91
N GLY A 166 -9.21 8.85 6.19
CA GLY A 166 -8.72 9.64 7.31
C GLY A 166 -7.26 10.11 7.19
N LEU A 167 -6.42 9.40 6.42
CA LEU A 167 -5.10 9.90 6.00
C LEU A 167 -5.22 10.93 4.87
N PHE A 168 -5.80 10.51 3.74
CA PHE A 168 -5.75 11.26 2.48
C PHE A 168 -6.67 12.49 2.45
N ASP A 169 -7.69 12.53 3.31
CA ASP A 169 -8.56 13.68 3.52
C ASP A 169 -7.88 14.79 4.34
N ASN A 170 -6.86 14.43 5.13
CA ASN A 170 -6.20 15.33 6.06
C ASN A 170 -4.79 15.74 5.62
N LEU A 171 -4.10 14.95 4.78
CA LEU A 171 -2.76 15.29 4.29
C LEU A 171 -2.67 15.21 2.77
N TYR A 172 -2.07 16.25 2.17
CA TYR A 172 -1.69 16.23 0.77
C TYR A 172 -0.55 15.22 0.53
N PRO A 173 -0.49 14.57 -0.66
CA PRO A 173 0.59 13.65 -1.00
C PRO A 173 2.00 14.22 -0.77
N ARG A 174 2.18 15.51 -1.06
CA ARG A 174 3.45 16.22 -0.83
C ARG A 174 3.82 16.30 0.65
N GLN A 175 2.86 16.50 1.55
CA GLN A 175 3.13 16.54 2.99
C GLN A 175 3.50 15.15 3.51
N ILE A 176 2.85 14.10 3.00
CA ILE A 176 3.20 12.71 3.31
C ILE A 176 4.64 12.44 2.85
N GLU A 177 5.00 12.83 1.62
CA GLU A 177 6.36 12.69 1.11
C GLU A 177 7.41 13.44 1.96
N GLU A 178 7.13 14.71 2.31
CA GLU A 178 8.02 15.56 3.10
C GLU A 178 8.26 15.02 4.53
N LEU A 179 7.31 14.24 5.08
CA LEU A 179 7.47 13.52 6.34
C LEU A 179 8.26 12.21 6.18
N VAL A 180 7.87 11.39 5.21
CA VAL A 180 8.37 10.01 5.05
C VAL A 180 9.82 9.99 4.60
N ARG A 181 10.17 10.80 3.59
CA ARG A 181 11.48 10.77 2.95
C ARG A 181 12.65 10.97 3.93
N PRO A 182 12.70 12.03 4.76
CA PRO A 182 13.83 12.23 5.67
C PRO A 182 13.93 11.16 6.76
N MET A 183 12.81 10.58 7.20
CA MET A 183 12.82 9.52 8.21
C MET A 183 13.42 8.22 7.66
N ILE A 184 12.99 7.80 6.46
CA ILE A 184 13.53 6.60 5.81
C ILE A 184 15.01 6.78 5.41
N GLU A 185 15.39 7.95 4.89
CA GLU A 185 16.79 8.26 4.61
C GLU A 185 17.66 8.30 5.88
N GLY A 186 17.05 8.68 7.01
CA GLY A 186 17.64 8.62 8.35
C GLY A 186 17.71 7.20 8.94
N GLY A 187 17.14 6.20 8.27
CA GLY A 187 17.14 4.81 8.70
C GLY A 187 16.07 4.47 9.75
N SER A 188 15.01 5.27 9.88
CA SER A 188 13.88 4.95 10.75
C SER A 188 13.15 3.69 10.30
N ASP A 189 12.62 2.94 11.26
CA ASP A 189 11.79 1.76 10.98
C ASP A 189 10.43 2.18 10.36
N PRO A 190 9.89 1.44 9.38
CA PRO A 190 8.58 1.74 8.79
C PRO A 190 7.45 1.89 9.81
N GLN A 191 7.51 1.18 10.94
CA GLN A 191 6.56 1.32 12.04
C GLN A 191 6.57 2.72 12.67
N ASP A 192 7.76 3.28 12.91
CA ASP A 192 7.92 4.63 13.46
C ASP A 192 7.48 5.70 12.45
N VAL A 193 7.72 5.46 11.15
CA VAL A 193 7.25 6.34 10.08
C VAL A 193 5.73 6.30 9.98
N ALA A 194 5.10 5.13 10.02
CA ALA A 194 3.64 5.00 10.02
C ALA A 194 3.02 5.73 11.21
N TRP A 195 3.64 5.62 12.40
CA TRP A 195 3.23 6.37 13.58
C TRP A 195 3.30 7.89 13.37
N ALA A 196 4.41 8.40 12.81
CA ALA A 196 4.59 9.83 12.57
C ALA A 196 3.59 10.38 11.53
N VAL A 197 3.36 9.64 10.44
CA VAL A 197 2.39 10.03 9.40
C VAL A 197 0.97 10.03 9.96
N ALA A 198 0.57 8.98 10.68
CA ALA A 198 -0.75 8.94 11.33
C ALA A 198 -0.91 10.06 12.36
N GLY A 199 0.13 10.35 13.15
CA GLY A 199 0.13 11.44 14.13
C GLY A 199 -0.03 12.82 13.48
N GLN A 200 0.63 13.08 12.35
CA GLN A 200 0.43 14.32 11.60
C GLN A 200 -1.00 14.40 11.05
N ALA A 201 -1.51 13.32 10.44
CA ALA A 201 -2.87 13.28 9.93
C ALA A 201 -3.89 13.54 11.05
N TYR A 202 -3.68 12.96 12.23
CA TYR A 202 -4.51 13.21 13.41
C TYR A 202 -4.46 14.68 13.86
N CYS A 203 -3.28 15.27 13.99
CA CYS A 203 -3.15 16.68 14.35
C CYS A 203 -3.88 17.60 13.35
N THR A 204 -3.75 17.32 12.05
CA THR A 204 -4.46 18.07 11.01
C THR A 204 -5.98 17.80 11.03
N SER A 205 -6.41 16.58 11.33
CA SER A 205 -7.84 16.24 11.45
C SER A 205 -8.55 17.02 12.56
N MET A 206 -7.83 17.35 13.64
CA MET A 206 -8.34 18.11 14.79
C MET A 206 -8.24 19.63 14.61
N ASP A 207 -7.55 20.10 13.57
CA ASP A 207 -7.37 21.52 13.30
C ASP A 207 -8.60 22.09 12.57
N ARG A 208 -9.36 22.94 13.26
CA ARG A 208 -10.60 23.55 12.76
C ARG A 208 -10.37 24.63 11.70
N GLU A 209 -9.13 25.06 11.51
CA GLU A 209 -8.75 26.08 10.53
C GLU A 209 -7.95 25.51 9.36
N ALA A 210 -7.61 24.21 9.40
CA ALA A 210 -6.86 23.56 8.34
C ALA A 210 -7.61 23.57 7.00
N PHE A 211 -6.85 23.84 5.94
CA PHE A 211 -7.29 23.61 4.57
C PHE A 211 -6.67 22.30 4.09
N THR A 212 -7.50 21.29 3.95
CA THR A 212 -7.12 19.90 3.65
C THR A 212 -7.74 19.42 2.34
N PRO A 213 -7.28 18.30 1.76
CA PRO A 213 -7.92 17.68 0.61
C PRO A 213 -9.43 17.47 0.78
N PHE A 214 -9.90 17.11 1.99
CA PHE A 214 -11.33 17.02 2.29
C PHE A 214 -12.06 18.35 2.13
N THR A 215 -11.50 19.44 2.66
CA THR A 215 -12.13 20.76 2.51
C THR A 215 -12.16 21.22 1.06
N GLU A 216 -11.07 20.97 0.31
CA GLU A 216 -10.98 21.26 -1.11
C GLU A 216 -12.05 20.48 -1.91
N GLY A 217 -12.12 19.16 -1.72
CA GLY A 217 -13.13 18.32 -2.36
C GLY A 217 -14.57 18.68 -1.94
N SER A 218 -14.78 19.11 -0.70
CA SER A 218 -16.07 19.62 -0.22
C SER A 218 -16.50 20.89 -0.97
N LEU A 219 -15.58 21.84 -1.16
CA LEU A 219 -15.82 23.07 -1.92
C LEU A 219 -16.12 22.79 -3.39
N GLU A 220 -15.36 21.89 -4.03
CA GLU A 220 -15.60 21.45 -5.40
C GLU A 220 -16.97 20.80 -5.58
N ALA A 221 -17.44 20.07 -4.56
CA ALA A 221 -18.78 19.49 -4.51
C ALA A 221 -19.90 20.51 -4.16
N GLY A 222 -19.58 21.80 -4.03
CA GLY A 222 -20.52 22.87 -3.70
C GLY A 222 -20.99 22.88 -2.23
N LYS A 223 -20.23 22.23 -1.35
CA LYS A 223 -20.45 22.23 0.11
C LYS A 223 -19.48 23.21 0.78
N SER A 224 -19.62 23.41 2.09
CA SER A 224 -18.82 24.36 2.85
C SER A 224 -18.31 23.74 4.15
N SER A 225 -17.59 22.62 4.04
CA SER A 225 -16.81 22.07 5.17
C SER A 225 -15.60 22.96 5.44
N VAL A 226 -15.21 23.10 6.72
CA VAL A 226 -14.04 23.87 7.17
C VAL A 226 -13.28 23.03 8.20
N GLY A 227 -11.95 23.11 8.16
CA GLY A 227 -11.07 22.36 9.06
C GLY A 227 -10.80 20.93 8.59
N GLY A 228 -9.99 20.21 9.36
CA GLY A 228 -9.74 18.79 9.16
C GLY A 228 -10.99 17.92 9.26
N LYS A 229 -10.89 16.70 8.73
CA LYS A 229 -11.93 15.67 8.83
C LYS A 229 -11.59 14.74 9.99
N GLU A 230 -12.33 14.86 11.08
CA GLU A 230 -12.25 13.94 12.23
C GLU A 230 -12.74 12.54 11.79
N ASP A 231 -11.80 11.63 11.49
CA ASP A 231 -12.11 10.27 11.06
C ASP A 231 -11.08 9.25 11.54
N ASP A 232 -11.42 7.97 11.49
CA ASP A 232 -10.47 6.89 11.77
C ASP A 232 -9.24 7.00 10.84
N ILE A 233 -8.03 6.83 11.37
CA ILE A 233 -6.79 6.99 10.58
C ILE A 233 -6.00 5.70 10.61
N THR A 234 -5.91 5.06 9.46
CA THR A 234 -5.03 3.89 9.25
C THR A 234 -3.95 4.22 8.24
N VAL A 235 -2.70 3.93 8.62
CA VAL A 235 -1.52 4.11 7.76
C VAL A 235 -0.67 2.85 7.79
N ILE A 236 -0.27 2.36 6.62
CA ILE A 236 0.78 1.36 6.44
C ILE A 236 1.91 2.00 5.64
N VAL A 237 3.13 1.94 6.16
CA VAL A 237 4.34 2.31 5.44
C VAL A 237 5.11 1.04 5.11
N SER A 238 5.48 0.87 3.84
CA SER A 238 6.25 -0.27 3.36
C SER A 238 7.47 0.18 2.57
N CYS A 239 8.65 -0.29 2.95
CA CYS A 239 9.90 -0.01 2.25
C CYS A 239 10.30 -1.19 1.38
N ILE A 240 10.58 -0.92 0.10
CA ILE A 240 11.11 -1.91 -0.83
C ILE A 240 12.63 -1.92 -0.70
N VAL A 241 13.19 -3.08 -0.38
CA VAL A 241 14.64 -3.25 -0.19
C VAL A 241 15.17 -4.38 -1.08
N ASP A 242 16.46 -4.33 -1.43
CA ASP A 242 17.11 -5.49 -2.04
C ASP A 242 17.28 -6.59 -0.99
N ASP A 243 16.87 -7.82 -1.32
CA ASP A 243 17.17 -9.02 -0.53
C ASP A 243 18.69 -9.27 -0.67
N ARG A 244 19.49 -8.68 0.23
CA ARG A 244 20.94 -8.90 0.24
C ARG A 244 21.20 -10.34 0.70
N LEU A 245 21.61 -11.20 -0.23
CA LEU A 245 22.27 -12.47 0.07
C LEU A 245 23.54 -12.25 0.90
#